data_AF-A0A416MG86-F1
#
_entry.id   AF-A0A416MG86-F1
#
_cell.length_a   1.000
_cell.length_b   1.000
_cell.length_c   1.000
_cell.angle_alpha   90.00
_cell.angle_beta   90.00
_cell.angle_gamma   90.00
#
_symmetry.space_group_name_H-M   'P 1'
#
loop_
_entity.id
_entity.type
_entity.pdbx_description
1 polymer ?
#
loop_
_entity_poly.entity_id
_entity_poly.type
_entity_poly.pdbx_seq_one_letter_code
_entity_poly.pdbx_strand_id
1 'polypeptide(L)'
;MGIESVRQESVTVEGIHLYEGLLLGGEVIYQPQTEEEEKRQDMALTFPWYNLSSGTKVYMKGMLDQEMVDVQEQPVLIWRKSTGNSFVFAVNGDYMKGASGLGLLTGMVCQTQDYTLYPVVNAQNFVFAGYPALAEENSDTLQSLYSQTMSGVFRDIIWPSVSVISHRTSLGISSMIAVQYDYSDDVWPKTQELSYYMESTKELGAEMGYSTVSISDTDIEEKLIQDEAFWDKALPTYRFSSLYRGTFSDDEVNTALKNQLLSDICTIVEPIEDTSDLIGYANEHVTRQRALIDGYEHTYSQDFAIRSIETALGYTSVLTDIGRVAYPKSEADAWENLSKELMANITTYWKPFSTFEGTTLSQSDAHIRKFLAMSYTEEKEDSCIKVNIKGVGFPVWFVLKIGEGEMVTQVEGGSASKIEKGAWLIEADQSQIEINLDQSSKPFYYE
;
A
#
# COMPACT_ATOMS: atom_id res chain seq x y z
N MET A 1 7.71 26.13 18.26
CA MET A 1 7.55 24.69 18.58
C MET A 1 6.73 24.44 19.85
N GLY A 2 6.67 25.37 20.81
CA GLY A 2 5.88 25.17 22.03
C GLY A 2 6.60 24.31 23.09
N ILE A 3 7.91 24.12 22.97
CA ILE A 3 8.76 23.49 23.98
C ILE A 3 9.14 24.56 25.02
N GLU A 4 8.86 24.28 26.30
CA GLU A 4 9.22 25.15 27.42
C GLU A 4 10.57 24.77 28.03
N SER A 5 10.82 23.48 28.16
CA SER A 5 12.07 22.94 28.70
C SER A 5 12.32 21.51 28.21
N VAL A 6 13.58 21.10 28.23
CA VAL A 6 13.97 19.70 28.09
C VAL A 6 13.82 19.06 29.47
N ARG A 7 12.90 18.11 29.62
CA ARG A 7 12.72 17.35 30.87
C ARG A 7 13.82 16.31 31.01
N GLN A 8 14.12 15.62 29.92
CA GLN A 8 15.18 14.62 29.85
C GLN A 8 15.73 14.54 28.42
N GLU A 9 17.05 14.51 28.26
CA GLU A 9 17.69 14.44 26.93
C GLU A 9 17.39 13.13 26.18
N SER A 10 17.09 12.06 26.92
CA SER A 10 16.76 10.75 26.37
C SER A 10 15.91 9.96 27.35
N VAL A 11 14.75 9.48 26.91
CA VAL A 11 13.85 8.58 27.65
C VAL A 11 13.53 7.37 26.78
N THR A 12 13.39 6.19 27.38
CA THR A 12 12.93 4.98 26.70
C THR A 12 11.52 4.65 27.15
N VAL A 13 10.62 4.42 26.20
CA VAL A 13 9.20 4.12 26.43
C VAL A 13 8.89 2.65 26.11
N GLU A 14 7.77 2.14 26.61
CA GLU A 14 7.35 0.74 26.41
C GLU A 14 6.56 0.54 25.11
N GLY A 15 6.01 1.62 24.56
CA GLY A 15 5.24 1.61 23.33
C GLY A 15 4.90 3.02 22.89
N ILE A 16 4.20 3.12 21.77
CA ILE A 16 3.80 4.39 21.17
C ILE A 16 2.29 4.40 20.94
N HIS A 17 1.65 5.52 21.22
CA HIS A 17 0.24 5.75 20.96
C HIS A 17 0.10 6.83 19.88
N LEU A 18 -0.46 6.45 18.73
CA LEU A 18 -0.92 7.36 17.67
C LEU A 18 -2.43 7.63 17.83
N TYR A 19 -2.78 8.88 18.10
CA TYR A 19 -4.16 9.34 18.25
C TYR A 19 -4.87 9.46 16.90
N GLU A 20 -6.19 9.37 16.91
CA GLU A 20 -7.01 9.62 15.72
C GLU A 20 -6.91 11.06 15.19
N GLY A 21 -7.16 11.23 13.90
CA GLY A 21 -7.42 12.52 13.26
C GLY A 21 -6.23 13.20 12.58
N LEU A 22 -4.98 12.74 12.80
CA LEU A 22 -3.85 13.18 11.97
C LEU A 22 -3.75 12.37 10.67
N LEU A 23 -3.78 11.06 10.79
CA LEU A 23 -3.76 10.10 9.68
C LEU A 23 -5.10 9.36 9.63
N LEU A 24 -5.44 8.82 8.45
CA LEU A 24 -6.51 7.85 8.27
C LEU A 24 -6.19 6.55 9.02
N GLY A 25 -7.23 5.84 9.44
CA GLY A 25 -7.16 4.52 10.06
C GLY A 25 -7.45 4.51 11.57
N GLY A 26 -7.85 5.66 12.14
CA GLY A 26 -8.16 5.80 13.56
C GLY A 26 -6.96 5.71 14.51
N GLU A 27 -7.27 5.58 15.80
CA GLU A 27 -6.31 5.45 16.90
C GLU A 27 -5.64 4.07 16.93
N VAL A 28 -4.35 4.02 17.27
CA VAL A 28 -3.58 2.77 17.38
C VAL A 28 -2.48 2.88 18.45
N ILE A 29 -2.24 1.75 19.12
CA ILE A 29 -1.19 1.58 20.11
C ILE A 29 -0.18 0.54 19.59
N TYR A 30 1.05 0.99 19.41
CA TYR A 30 2.22 0.20 19.04
C TYR A 30 2.96 -0.24 20.31
N GLN A 31 2.40 -1.23 21.00
CA GLN A 31 2.99 -1.81 22.20
C GLN A 31 2.79 -3.33 22.17
N PRO A 32 3.88 -4.11 22.16
CA PRO A 32 3.76 -5.57 22.13
C PRO A 32 3.11 -6.10 23.40
N GLN A 33 2.12 -6.96 23.25
CA GLN A 33 1.41 -7.65 24.34
C GLN A 33 1.81 -9.13 24.44
N THR A 34 2.52 -9.66 23.43
CA THR A 34 2.96 -11.05 23.35
C THR A 34 4.37 -11.14 22.77
N GLU A 35 5.06 -12.27 23.02
CA GLU A 35 6.38 -12.55 22.44
C GLU A 35 6.37 -12.56 20.88
N GLU A 36 5.23 -12.87 20.27
CA GLU A 36 5.08 -12.82 18.80
C GLU A 36 5.01 -11.37 18.30
N GLU A 37 4.33 -10.49 19.04
CA GLU A 37 4.26 -9.05 18.74
C GLU A 37 5.58 -8.31 19.01
N GLU A 38 6.42 -8.79 19.92
CA GLU A 38 7.75 -8.22 20.14
C GLU A 38 8.60 -8.24 18.86
N LYS A 39 8.40 -9.24 18.00
CA LYS A 39 9.08 -9.33 16.70
C LYS A 39 8.64 -8.25 15.71
N ARG A 40 7.47 -7.66 15.92
CA ARG A 40 6.88 -6.61 15.09
C ARG A 40 7.33 -5.21 15.51
N GLN A 41 7.88 -5.07 16.71
CA GLN A 41 8.35 -3.78 17.23
C GLN A 41 9.70 -3.41 16.62
N ASP A 42 9.66 -2.49 15.66
CA ASP A 42 10.84 -1.92 15.00
C ASP A 42 10.92 -0.39 15.12
N MET A 43 9.97 0.24 15.83
CA MET A 43 9.94 1.68 16.00
C MET A 43 10.99 2.15 17.01
N ALA A 44 11.49 3.38 16.82
CA ALA A 44 12.37 4.03 17.79
C ALA A 44 11.63 4.35 19.10
N LEU A 45 11.95 3.62 20.17
CA LEU A 45 11.36 3.83 21.50
C LEU A 45 12.18 4.74 22.42
N THR A 46 13.32 5.25 21.94
CA THR A 46 14.18 6.14 22.72
C THR A 46 14.32 7.49 22.04
N PHE A 47 13.94 8.56 22.74
CA PHE A 47 13.95 9.92 22.19
C PHE A 47 13.96 10.98 23.31
N PRO A 48 14.24 12.26 23.00
CA PRO A 48 14.19 13.34 23.98
C PRO A 48 12.78 13.58 24.54
N TRP A 49 12.69 13.93 25.83
CA TRP A 49 11.44 14.28 26.52
C TRP A 49 11.35 15.79 26.76
N TYR A 50 10.37 16.42 26.12
CA TYR A 50 10.11 17.85 26.24
C TYR A 50 8.87 18.13 27.08
N ASN A 51 8.93 19.19 27.92
CA ASN A 51 7.74 19.79 28.50
C ASN A 51 7.14 20.77 27.49
N LEU A 52 5.87 20.57 27.15
CA LEU A 52 5.17 21.37 26.16
C LEU A 52 4.28 22.43 26.82
N SER A 53 4.28 23.62 26.25
CA SER A 53 3.40 24.73 26.67
C SER A 53 1.92 24.41 26.43
N SER A 54 1.05 25.07 27.19
CA SER A 54 -0.41 25.00 27.00
C SER A 54 -0.84 25.37 25.58
N GLY A 55 -2.01 24.89 25.13
CA GLY A 55 -2.49 25.13 23.76
C GLY A 55 -1.70 24.37 22.68
N THR A 56 -1.15 23.21 23.06
CA THR A 56 -0.53 22.24 22.17
C THR A 56 -1.49 21.07 21.96
N LYS A 57 -1.66 20.64 20.71
CA LYS A 57 -2.41 19.42 20.36
C LYS A 57 -1.42 18.31 20.07
N VAL A 58 -1.54 17.19 20.78
CA VAL A 58 -0.70 16.00 20.61
C VAL A 58 -1.37 15.04 19.65
N TYR A 59 -0.59 14.43 18.76
CA TYR A 59 -1.04 13.41 17.81
C TYR A 59 -0.35 12.06 18.03
N MET A 60 0.86 12.06 18.61
CA MET A 60 1.59 10.83 18.89
C MET A 60 2.44 11.00 20.15
N LYS A 61 2.45 9.99 21.02
CA LYS A 61 3.22 10.01 22.26
C LYS A 61 3.82 8.65 22.58
N GLY A 62 4.92 8.64 23.32
CA GLY A 62 5.45 7.44 23.95
C GLY A 62 4.70 7.11 25.25
N MET A 63 4.62 5.83 25.55
CA MET A 63 3.95 5.30 26.73
C MET A 63 4.95 4.85 27.78
N LEU A 64 4.88 5.50 28.95
CA LEU A 64 5.52 5.03 30.17
C LEU A 64 4.44 4.46 31.09
N ASP A 65 4.87 3.67 32.08
CA ASP A 65 3.99 3.18 33.15
C ASP A 65 3.18 4.35 33.76
N GLN A 66 1.86 4.23 33.69
CA GLN A 66 0.91 5.24 34.16
C GLN A 66 0.91 5.39 35.68
N GLU A 67 1.41 4.38 36.42
CA GLU A 67 1.63 4.50 37.86
C GLU A 67 2.79 5.44 38.19
N MET A 68 3.70 5.68 37.22
CA MET A 68 4.88 6.53 37.40
C MET A 68 4.74 7.92 36.79
N VAL A 69 3.96 8.09 35.73
CA VAL A 69 3.82 9.36 35.00
C VAL A 69 2.38 9.58 34.57
N ASP A 70 1.84 10.78 34.83
CA ASP A 70 0.52 11.19 34.37
C ASP A 70 0.42 11.10 32.82
N VAL A 71 -0.72 10.65 32.32
CA VAL A 71 -1.06 10.54 30.90
C VAL A 71 -0.78 11.83 30.13
N GLN A 72 -0.98 13.00 30.75
CA GLN A 72 -0.72 14.32 30.15
C GLN A 72 0.75 14.72 30.13
N GLU A 73 1.59 14.08 30.95
CA GLU A 73 3.01 14.38 31.06
C GLU A 73 3.89 13.46 30.20
N GLN A 74 3.30 12.44 29.57
CA GLN A 74 4.06 11.45 28.81
C GLN A 74 4.90 12.05 27.65
N PRO A 75 6.03 11.43 27.30
CA PRO A 75 6.90 11.90 26.22
C PRO A 75 6.16 12.04 24.89
N VAL A 76 6.28 13.18 24.22
CA VAL A 76 5.53 13.48 22.99
C VAL A 76 6.40 13.35 21.75
N LEU A 77 5.84 12.72 20.71
CA LEU A 77 6.49 12.44 19.42
C LEU A 77 6.03 13.39 18.33
N ILE A 78 4.72 13.58 18.17
CA ILE A 78 4.14 14.44 17.13
C ILE A 78 3.12 15.37 17.76
N TRP A 79 3.29 16.67 17.54
CA TRP A 79 2.38 17.68 18.07
C TRP A 79 2.30 18.94 17.20
N ARG A 80 1.29 19.74 17.47
CA ARG A 80 1.08 21.06 16.88
C ARG A 80 0.87 22.12 17.95
N LYS A 81 1.56 23.24 17.80
CA LYS A 81 1.36 24.45 18.59
C LYS A 81 0.67 25.52 17.76
N SER A 82 -0.44 26.07 18.28
CA SER A 82 -1.09 27.25 17.71
C SER A 82 -0.31 28.52 18.09
N THR A 83 -0.04 29.37 17.10
CA THR A 83 0.64 30.66 17.23
C THR A 83 -0.16 31.73 16.48
N GLY A 84 -1.15 32.32 17.14
CA GLY A 84 -2.13 33.19 16.48
C GLY A 84 -2.90 32.41 15.41
N ASN A 85 -2.87 32.89 14.16
CA ASN A 85 -3.52 32.25 13.01
C ASN A 85 -2.60 31.27 12.25
N SER A 86 -1.50 30.85 12.87
CA SER A 86 -0.54 29.91 12.27
C SER A 86 -0.29 28.73 13.19
N PHE A 87 0.21 27.65 12.59
CA PHE A 87 0.52 26.43 13.29
C PHE A 87 1.99 26.07 13.11
N VAL A 88 2.62 25.60 14.19
CA VAL A 88 3.95 24.98 14.13
C VAL A 88 3.77 23.51 14.48
N PHE A 89 4.08 22.63 13.54
CA PHE A 89 4.14 21.19 13.76
C PHE A 89 5.56 20.78 14.11
N ALA A 90 5.68 19.79 14.98
CA ALA A 90 6.96 19.22 15.37
C ALA A 90 6.84 17.70 15.37
N VAL A 91 7.89 17.05 14.86
CA VAL A 91 8.07 15.61 14.82
C VAL A 91 9.42 15.33 15.49
N ASN A 92 9.37 14.55 16.56
CA ASN A 92 10.52 14.12 17.32
C ASN A 92 10.89 12.71 16.86
N GLY A 93 12.09 12.55 16.30
CA GLY A 93 12.50 11.31 15.62
C GLY A 93 12.46 11.47 14.09
N ASP A 94 12.50 10.34 13.40
CA ASP A 94 12.69 10.29 11.95
C ASP A 94 11.47 9.81 11.16
N TYR A 95 10.27 9.91 11.75
CA TYR A 95 8.99 9.58 11.13
C TYR A 95 8.66 10.35 9.83
N MET A 96 9.43 11.40 9.52
CA MET A 96 9.31 12.14 8.25
C MET A 96 10.08 11.51 7.08
N LYS A 97 10.90 10.48 7.33
CA LYS A 97 11.64 9.77 6.28
C LYS A 97 10.70 8.92 5.43
N GLY A 98 11.15 8.67 4.20
CA GLY A 98 10.47 7.79 3.26
C GLY A 98 9.02 8.18 3.01
N ALA A 99 8.18 7.16 2.86
CA ALA A 99 6.77 7.29 2.53
C ALA A 99 5.92 7.89 3.66
N SER A 100 6.31 7.70 4.93
CA SER A 100 5.58 8.22 6.09
C SER A 100 5.48 9.76 6.10
N GLY A 101 6.52 10.43 5.58
CA GLY A 101 6.53 11.88 5.45
C GLY A 101 5.38 12.44 4.60
N LEU A 102 4.95 11.71 3.56
CA LEU A 102 3.84 12.14 2.70
C LEU A 102 2.54 12.25 3.49
N GLY A 103 2.19 11.21 4.26
CA GLY A 103 0.99 11.19 5.09
C GLY A 103 1.01 12.23 6.19
N LEU A 104 2.16 12.38 6.86
CA LEU A 104 2.33 13.40 7.88
C LEU A 104 2.13 14.81 7.33
N LEU A 105 2.71 15.13 6.16
CA LEU A 105 2.52 16.44 5.53
C LEU A 105 1.05 16.66 5.14
N THR A 106 0.40 15.68 4.52
CA THR A 106 -1.03 15.76 4.17
C THR A 106 -1.89 15.96 5.41
N GLY A 107 -1.66 15.19 6.47
CA GLY A 107 -2.36 15.31 7.75
C GLY A 107 -2.14 16.68 8.38
N MET A 108 -0.91 17.20 8.38
CA MET A 108 -0.59 18.54 8.89
C MET A 108 -1.35 19.63 8.14
N VAL A 109 -1.40 19.57 6.80
CA VAL A 109 -2.19 20.52 5.98
C VAL A 109 -3.67 20.45 6.35
N CYS A 110 -4.23 19.24 6.48
CA CYS A 110 -5.63 19.04 6.89
C CYS A 110 -5.94 19.64 8.26
N GLN A 111 -4.96 19.71 9.16
CA GLN A 111 -5.13 20.33 10.47
C GLN A 111 -5.11 21.87 10.42
N THR A 112 -4.67 22.49 9.31
CA THR A 112 -4.58 23.96 9.20
C THR A 112 -5.85 24.64 8.70
N GLN A 113 -6.82 23.88 8.20
CA GLN A 113 -8.03 24.39 7.55
C GLN A 113 -9.29 23.74 8.16
N ASP A 114 -10.45 24.37 7.99
CA ASP A 114 -11.73 23.83 8.45
C ASP A 114 -12.22 22.65 7.58
N TYR A 115 -11.82 22.64 6.32
CA TYR A 115 -11.93 21.51 5.42
C TYR A 115 -10.67 21.44 4.55
N THR A 116 -10.38 20.27 4.00
CA THR A 116 -9.32 20.10 3.00
C THR A 116 -9.77 19.04 2.01
N LEU A 117 -9.72 19.38 0.74
CA LEU A 117 -9.96 18.48 -0.38
C LEU A 117 -8.63 18.27 -1.11
N TYR A 118 -8.17 17.03 -1.21
CA TYR A 118 -6.92 16.72 -1.92
C TYR A 118 -7.07 15.45 -2.76
N PRO A 119 -6.38 15.39 -3.91
CA PRO A 119 -6.49 14.27 -4.82
C PRO A 119 -5.83 13.03 -4.25
N VAL A 120 -6.35 11.86 -4.62
CA VAL A 120 -5.78 10.54 -4.31
C VAL A 120 -5.78 9.65 -5.54
N VAL A 121 -4.95 8.60 -5.52
CA VAL A 121 -4.92 7.57 -6.56
C VAL A 121 -6.13 6.65 -6.46
N ASN A 122 -6.53 6.30 -5.22
CA ASN A 122 -7.60 5.32 -4.95
C ASN A 122 -7.30 3.96 -5.59
N ALA A 123 -6.24 3.29 -5.15
CA ALA A 123 -5.82 2.00 -5.71
C ALA A 123 -5.12 1.12 -4.67
N GLN A 124 -5.72 -0.03 -4.37
CA GLN A 124 -5.18 -1.03 -3.47
C GLN A 124 -5.00 -2.37 -4.18
N ASN A 125 -3.80 -2.92 -4.15
CA ASN A 125 -3.48 -4.14 -4.88
C ASN A 125 -2.60 -5.12 -4.09
N PHE A 126 -2.68 -6.38 -4.50
CA PHE A 126 -1.94 -7.50 -3.96
C PHE A 126 -1.24 -8.24 -5.11
N VAL A 127 0.09 -8.33 -5.02
CA VAL A 127 0.96 -8.87 -6.05
C VAL A 127 1.56 -10.19 -5.58
N PHE A 128 1.27 -11.27 -6.31
CA PHE A 128 1.97 -12.55 -6.16
C PHE A 128 3.10 -12.61 -7.18
N ALA A 129 4.32 -12.29 -6.76
CA ALA A 129 5.47 -12.31 -7.63
C ALA A 129 5.98 -13.74 -7.88
N GLY A 130 6.37 -14.01 -9.12
CA GLY A 130 6.86 -15.31 -9.55
C GLY A 130 5.80 -16.41 -9.47
N TYR A 131 4.51 -16.08 -9.59
CA TYR A 131 3.42 -17.05 -9.45
C TYR A 131 2.35 -16.86 -10.52
N PRO A 132 1.85 -17.96 -11.11
CA PRO A 132 2.35 -19.33 -10.99
C PRO A 132 3.71 -19.52 -11.70
N ALA A 133 4.25 -20.73 -11.60
CA ALA A 133 5.39 -21.22 -12.38
C ALA A 133 4.95 -22.41 -13.22
N LEU A 134 5.55 -22.57 -14.41
CA LEU A 134 5.08 -23.55 -15.39
C LEU A 134 5.99 -24.77 -15.52
N ALA A 135 7.18 -24.75 -14.93
CA ALA A 135 8.15 -25.85 -14.91
C ALA A 135 8.09 -26.62 -13.57
N GLU A 136 8.32 -27.94 -13.58
CA GLU A 136 8.33 -28.78 -12.35
C GLU A 136 9.69 -28.79 -11.66
N GLU A 137 10.17 -27.61 -11.31
CA GLU A 137 11.50 -27.46 -10.75
C GLU A 137 11.52 -27.85 -9.26
N ASN A 138 12.72 -28.03 -8.71
CA ASN A 138 12.95 -28.26 -7.29
C ASN A 138 12.08 -29.38 -6.64
N SER A 139 11.70 -30.38 -7.44
CA SER A 139 10.73 -31.40 -7.04
C SER A 139 11.14 -32.19 -5.80
N ASP A 140 12.43 -32.52 -5.64
CA ASP A 140 12.91 -33.29 -4.48
C ASP A 140 12.68 -32.54 -3.15
N THR A 141 12.97 -31.24 -3.13
CA THR A 141 12.80 -30.38 -1.95
C THR A 141 11.32 -30.22 -1.62
N LEU A 142 10.48 -29.93 -2.63
CA LEU A 142 9.04 -29.76 -2.43
C LEU A 142 8.34 -31.07 -2.05
N GLN A 143 8.80 -32.21 -2.57
CA GLN A 143 8.32 -33.52 -2.17
C GLN A 143 8.68 -33.82 -0.72
N SER A 144 9.88 -33.44 -0.25
CA SER A 144 10.27 -33.61 1.14
C SER A 144 9.46 -32.74 2.09
N LEU A 145 9.15 -31.50 1.70
CA LEU A 145 8.48 -30.52 2.57
C LEU A 145 6.95 -30.66 2.55
N TYR A 146 6.36 -30.82 1.36
CA TYR A 146 4.90 -30.81 1.15
C TYR A 146 4.33 -32.16 0.71
N SER A 147 5.18 -33.14 0.41
CA SER A 147 4.76 -34.37 -0.27
C SER A 147 4.08 -34.13 -1.64
N GLN A 148 4.46 -33.04 -2.31
CA GLN A 148 3.86 -32.58 -3.57
C GLN A 148 4.93 -32.13 -4.56
N THR A 149 4.59 -32.11 -5.86
CA THR A 149 5.39 -31.45 -6.90
C THR A 149 5.16 -29.94 -6.88
N MET A 150 5.93 -29.16 -7.64
CA MET A 150 5.74 -27.71 -7.73
C MET A 150 4.31 -27.35 -8.18
N SER A 151 3.80 -27.99 -9.24
CA SER A 151 2.41 -27.76 -9.66
C SER A 151 1.40 -28.15 -8.58
N GLY A 152 1.67 -29.21 -7.81
CA GLY A 152 0.84 -29.60 -6.67
C GLY A 152 0.83 -28.55 -5.57
N VAL A 153 1.99 -28.01 -5.19
CA VAL A 153 2.09 -26.91 -4.21
C VAL A 153 1.35 -25.68 -4.72
N PHE A 154 1.58 -25.28 -5.97
CA PHE A 154 1.00 -24.06 -6.49
C PHE A 154 -0.52 -24.17 -6.62
N ARG A 155 -1.03 -25.28 -7.15
CA ARG A 155 -2.47 -25.47 -7.37
C ARG A 155 -3.23 -25.82 -6.10
N ASP A 156 -2.70 -26.72 -5.28
CA ASP A 156 -3.45 -27.34 -4.19
C ASP A 156 -3.16 -26.69 -2.83
N ILE A 157 -2.09 -25.88 -2.72
CA ILE A 157 -1.67 -25.19 -1.48
C ILE A 157 -1.74 -23.66 -1.61
N ILE A 158 -1.12 -23.07 -2.63
CA ILE A 158 -1.02 -21.60 -2.77
C ILE A 158 -2.30 -20.99 -3.37
N TRP A 159 -2.82 -21.55 -4.49
CA TRP A 159 -4.03 -21.02 -5.15
C TRP A 159 -5.25 -20.89 -4.22
N PRO A 160 -5.54 -21.84 -3.31
CA PRO A 160 -6.60 -21.67 -2.33
C PRO A 160 -6.42 -20.41 -1.47
N SER A 161 -5.20 -20.09 -1.05
CA SER A 161 -4.93 -18.87 -0.29
C SER A 161 -5.11 -17.60 -1.13
N VAL A 162 -4.69 -17.60 -2.40
CA VAL A 162 -4.97 -16.49 -3.34
C VAL A 162 -6.46 -16.22 -3.43
N SER A 163 -7.25 -17.29 -3.58
CA SER A 163 -8.71 -17.21 -3.62
C SER A 163 -9.29 -16.71 -2.30
N VAL A 164 -8.79 -17.16 -1.14
CA VAL A 164 -9.27 -16.65 0.15
C VAL A 164 -8.97 -15.16 0.31
N ILE A 165 -7.79 -14.69 -0.11
CA ILE A 165 -7.42 -13.27 -0.03
C ILE A 165 -8.35 -12.42 -0.89
N SER A 166 -8.63 -12.83 -2.12
CA SER A 166 -9.54 -12.08 -3.01
C SER A 166 -10.97 -11.98 -2.46
N HIS A 167 -11.44 -13.00 -1.73
CA HIS A 167 -12.79 -13.00 -1.15
C HIS A 167 -12.89 -12.31 0.22
N ARG A 168 -11.79 -12.21 0.97
CA ARG A 168 -11.78 -11.63 2.32
C ARG A 168 -11.32 -10.19 2.38
N THR A 169 -10.78 -9.68 1.28
CA THR A 169 -10.17 -8.34 1.22
C THR A 169 -10.74 -7.59 0.03
N SER A 170 -10.61 -6.27 0.07
CA SER A 170 -10.93 -5.42 -1.08
C SER A 170 -9.75 -5.30 -2.05
N LEU A 171 -8.62 -5.99 -1.84
CA LEU A 171 -7.42 -5.81 -2.66
C LEU A 171 -7.60 -6.46 -4.04
N GLY A 172 -7.26 -5.74 -5.10
CA GLY A 172 -7.22 -6.33 -6.43
C GLY A 172 -5.98 -7.21 -6.60
N ILE A 173 -6.15 -8.40 -7.20
CA ILE A 173 -5.09 -9.41 -7.28
C ILE A 173 -4.37 -9.34 -8.62
N SER A 174 -3.05 -9.37 -8.59
CA SER A 174 -2.19 -9.57 -9.77
C SER A 174 -1.19 -10.70 -9.50
N SER A 175 -1.27 -11.76 -10.30
CA SER A 175 -0.33 -12.89 -10.28
C SER A 175 0.71 -12.68 -11.37
N MET A 176 1.98 -12.51 -10.99
CA MET A 176 3.07 -12.22 -11.90
C MET A 176 3.76 -13.52 -12.25
N ILE A 177 3.45 -14.09 -13.41
CA ILE A 177 3.89 -15.41 -13.81
C ILE A 177 5.41 -15.47 -13.97
N ALA A 178 6.05 -16.47 -13.38
CA ALA A 178 7.38 -16.91 -13.78
C ALA A 178 7.19 -18.05 -14.78
N VAL A 179 7.65 -17.94 -16.02
CA VAL A 179 7.56 -19.09 -16.95
C VAL A 179 8.38 -20.26 -16.41
N GLN A 180 9.57 -19.95 -15.89
CA GLN A 180 10.51 -20.86 -15.27
C GLN A 180 11.33 -20.07 -14.23
N TYR A 181 11.85 -20.71 -13.18
CA TYR A 181 12.77 -20.04 -12.25
C TYR A 181 14.24 -20.32 -12.59
N ASP A 182 14.61 -21.54 -12.98
CA ASP A 182 15.98 -21.99 -13.24
C ASP A 182 16.20 -22.33 -14.70
N TYR A 183 16.64 -21.36 -15.50
CA TYR A 183 16.90 -21.54 -16.93
C TYR A 183 18.20 -22.31 -17.21
N SER A 184 18.92 -22.76 -16.17
CA SER A 184 20.14 -23.56 -16.31
C SER A 184 19.90 -25.07 -16.28
N ASP A 185 18.67 -25.50 -15.99
CA ASP A 185 18.28 -26.90 -15.95
C ASP A 185 17.60 -27.39 -17.24
N ASP A 186 17.30 -28.70 -17.30
CA ASP A 186 16.59 -29.33 -18.42
C ASP A 186 15.08 -29.52 -18.12
N VAL A 187 14.50 -28.71 -17.22
CA VAL A 187 13.10 -28.82 -16.76
C VAL A 187 12.24 -27.75 -17.44
N TRP A 188 11.61 -28.15 -18.55
CA TRP A 188 10.88 -27.22 -19.39
C TRP A 188 9.44 -26.91 -18.91
N PRO A 189 8.93 -25.69 -19.20
CA PRO A 189 7.56 -25.28 -18.85
C PRO A 189 6.48 -26.08 -19.59
N LYS A 190 5.35 -26.29 -18.92
CA LYS A 190 4.22 -27.09 -19.41
C LYS A 190 2.99 -26.23 -19.75
N THR A 191 2.49 -26.36 -20.97
CA THR A 191 1.30 -25.63 -21.47
C THR A 191 0.00 -25.96 -20.71
N GLN A 192 -0.09 -27.16 -20.10
CA GLN A 192 -1.28 -27.55 -19.35
C GLN A 192 -1.48 -26.69 -18.09
N GLU A 193 -0.40 -26.40 -17.36
CA GLU A 193 -0.45 -25.55 -16.17
C GLU A 193 -0.88 -24.13 -16.54
N LEU A 194 -0.38 -23.61 -17.66
CA LEU A 194 -0.78 -22.29 -18.16
C LEU A 194 -2.30 -22.21 -18.39
N SER A 195 -2.88 -23.20 -19.04
CA SER A 195 -4.33 -23.19 -19.35
C SER A 195 -5.18 -23.12 -18.08
N TYR A 196 -4.81 -23.88 -17.05
CA TYR A 196 -5.49 -23.89 -15.75
C TYR A 196 -5.44 -22.52 -15.07
N TYR A 197 -4.26 -21.91 -14.98
CA TYR A 197 -4.11 -20.63 -14.28
C TYR A 197 -4.72 -19.46 -15.05
N MET A 198 -4.71 -19.49 -16.38
CA MET A 198 -5.40 -18.48 -17.19
C MET A 198 -6.91 -18.50 -16.96
N GLU A 199 -7.52 -19.69 -16.90
CA GLU A 199 -8.95 -19.84 -16.58
C GLU A 199 -9.23 -19.40 -15.14
N SER A 200 -8.45 -19.90 -14.18
CA SER A 200 -8.64 -19.63 -12.75
C SER A 200 -8.44 -18.14 -12.40
N THR A 201 -7.46 -17.48 -13.01
CA THR A 201 -7.21 -16.03 -12.84
C THR A 201 -8.36 -15.20 -13.41
N LYS A 202 -8.87 -15.60 -14.58
CA LYS A 202 -10.04 -14.94 -15.18
C LYS A 202 -11.30 -15.12 -14.33
N GLU A 203 -11.53 -16.30 -13.77
CA GLU A 203 -12.66 -16.57 -12.88
C GLU A 203 -12.60 -15.71 -11.61
N LEU A 204 -11.40 -15.45 -11.10
CA LEU A 204 -11.18 -14.61 -9.92
C LEU A 204 -11.30 -13.10 -10.22
N GLY A 205 -11.35 -12.70 -11.49
CA GLY A 205 -11.23 -11.29 -11.89
C GLY A 205 -9.84 -10.70 -11.61
N ALA A 206 -8.82 -11.56 -11.46
CA ALA A 206 -7.44 -11.17 -11.22
C ALA A 206 -6.70 -10.87 -12.53
N GLU A 207 -5.52 -10.28 -12.41
CA GLU A 207 -4.61 -10.05 -13.53
C GLU A 207 -3.49 -11.10 -13.56
N MET A 208 -3.12 -11.54 -14.76
CA MET A 208 -1.88 -12.29 -15.00
C MET A 208 -0.85 -11.32 -15.59
N GLY A 209 0.17 -10.96 -14.81
CA GLY A 209 1.30 -10.13 -15.23
C GLY A 209 2.55 -10.98 -15.49
N TYR A 210 3.64 -10.35 -15.92
CA TYR A 210 4.93 -11.02 -16.15
C TYR A 210 5.90 -10.78 -14.99
N SER A 211 6.56 -11.83 -14.52
CA SER A 211 7.64 -11.75 -13.53
C SER A 211 9.00 -12.01 -14.16
N THR A 212 9.94 -11.14 -13.82
CA THR A 212 11.36 -11.30 -14.18
C THR A 212 12.13 -12.19 -13.20
N VAL A 213 11.51 -12.62 -12.10
CA VAL A 213 12.14 -13.46 -11.07
C VAL A 213 12.75 -14.71 -11.70
N SER A 214 14.00 -15.00 -11.34
CA SER A 214 14.74 -16.20 -11.67
C SER A 214 15.67 -16.53 -10.50
N ILE A 215 15.96 -17.82 -10.30
CA ILE A 215 16.97 -18.29 -9.34
C ILE A 215 18.32 -18.62 -9.99
N SER A 216 18.35 -18.67 -11.32
CA SER A 216 19.57 -18.85 -12.12
C SER A 216 20.24 -17.50 -12.40
N ASP A 217 21.55 -17.50 -12.68
CA ASP A 217 22.31 -16.31 -13.12
C ASP A 217 22.05 -15.96 -14.60
N THR A 218 20.88 -16.31 -15.13
CA THR A 218 20.51 -16.11 -16.54
C THR A 218 20.20 -14.65 -16.81
N ASP A 219 20.77 -14.12 -17.90
CA ASP A 219 20.53 -12.74 -18.32
C ASP A 219 19.06 -12.54 -18.74
N ILE A 220 18.51 -11.34 -18.48
CA ILE A 220 17.12 -11.01 -18.77
C ILE A 220 16.79 -11.15 -20.27
N GLU A 221 17.71 -10.84 -21.18
CA GLU A 221 17.49 -10.99 -22.62
C GLU A 221 17.38 -12.47 -23.01
N GLU A 222 18.24 -13.32 -22.47
CA GLU A 222 18.20 -14.76 -22.70
C GLU A 222 16.92 -15.38 -22.13
N LYS A 223 16.54 -14.98 -20.90
CA LYS A 223 15.28 -15.35 -20.28
C LYS A 223 14.08 -15.01 -21.18
N LEU A 224 14.04 -13.77 -21.68
CA LEU A 224 12.93 -13.30 -22.52
C LEU A 224 12.84 -14.05 -23.84
N ILE A 225 13.97 -14.40 -24.47
CA ILE A 225 13.98 -15.22 -25.70
C ILE A 225 13.34 -16.58 -25.46
N GLN A 226 13.67 -17.24 -24.35
CA GLN A 226 13.12 -18.56 -24.02
C GLN A 226 11.62 -18.48 -23.67
N ASP A 227 11.25 -17.47 -22.89
CA ASP A 227 9.85 -17.24 -22.51
C ASP A 227 8.99 -16.91 -23.73
N GLU A 228 9.47 -16.03 -24.61
CA GLU A 228 8.79 -15.66 -25.85
C GLU A 228 8.55 -16.87 -26.74
N ALA A 229 9.55 -17.75 -26.89
CA ALA A 229 9.41 -19.00 -27.65
C ALA A 229 8.34 -19.94 -27.06
N PHE A 230 8.22 -19.99 -25.73
CA PHE A 230 7.15 -20.74 -25.07
C PHE A 230 5.77 -20.09 -25.32
N TRP A 231 5.65 -18.78 -25.13
CA TRP A 231 4.40 -18.03 -25.28
C TRP A 231 3.89 -18.01 -26.72
N ASP A 232 4.75 -17.86 -27.71
CA ASP A 232 4.40 -17.91 -29.13
C ASP A 232 3.75 -19.26 -29.52
N LYS A 233 4.18 -20.34 -28.86
CA LYS A 233 3.61 -21.67 -29.08
C LYS A 233 2.33 -21.88 -28.27
N ALA A 234 2.31 -21.42 -27.02
CA ALA A 234 1.24 -21.71 -26.08
C ALA A 234 0.03 -20.78 -26.25
N LEU A 235 0.26 -19.46 -26.29
CA LEU A 235 -0.76 -18.40 -26.37
C LEU A 235 -0.22 -17.16 -27.13
N PRO A 236 -0.02 -17.23 -28.46
CA PRO A 236 0.66 -16.19 -29.25
C PRO A 236 -0.05 -14.83 -29.28
N THR A 237 -1.34 -14.79 -28.92
CA THR A 237 -2.14 -13.55 -28.89
C THR A 237 -2.22 -12.94 -27.51
N TYR A 238 -1.70 -13.61 -26.47
CA TYR A 238 -1.70 -13.07 -25.13
C TYR A 238 -0.68 -11.95 -25.00
N ARG A 239 -1.02 -10.91 -24.24
CA ARG A 239 -0.20 -9.72 -24.05
C ARG A 239 -0.21 -9.36 -22.57
N PHE A 240 0.98 -9.11 -22.03
CA PHE A 240 1.14 -8.67 -20.65
C PHE A 240 0.98 -7.16 -20.57
N SER A 241 0.24 -6.71 -19.58
CA SER A 241 0.05 -5.29 -19.30
C SER A 241 0.87 -4.82 -18.09
N SER A 242 1.28 -5.73 -17.21
CA SER A 242 2.07 -5.44 -16.00
C SER A 242 3.33 -6.30 -15.90
N LEU A 243 4.38 -5.70 -15.37
CA LEU A 243 5.72 -6.29 -15.21
C LEU A 243 6.18 -6.16 -13.75
N TYR A 244 6.59 -7.25 -13.10
CA TYR A 244 7.35 -7.18 -11.86
C TYR A 244 8.84 -7.25 -12.17
N ARG A 245 9.58 -6.18 -11.83
CA ARG A 245 10.99 -6.04 -12.20
C ARG A 245 11.98 -6.86 -11.35
N GLY A 246 11.54 -7.38 -10.20
CA GLY A 246 12.43 -8.07 -9.28
C GLY A 246 13.62 -7.20 -8.88
N THR A 247 14.83 -7.74 -9.05
CA THR A 247 16.11 -7.10 -8.70
C THR A 247 16.75 -6.32 -9.85
N PHE A 248 16.14 -6.30 -11.04
CA PHE A 248 16.71 -5.64 -12.20
C PHE A 248 16.69 -4.11 -12.06
N SER A 249 17.77 -3.47 -12.52
CA SER A 249 17.90 -2.02 -12.57
C SER A 249 17.00 -1.40 -13.65
N ASP A 250 16.81 -0.09 -13.56
CA ASP A 250 15.99 0.65 -14.52
C ASP A 250 16.50 0.51 -15.97
N ASP A 251 17.83 0.45 -16.17
CA ASP A 251 18.45 0.30 -17.48
C ASP A 251 18.20 -1.10 -18.08
N GLU A 252 18.29 -2.14 -17.26
CA GLU A 252 18.00 -3.52 -17.65
C GLU A 252 16.51 -3.69 -18.00
N VAL A 253 15.62 -3.14 -17.16
CA VAL A 253 14.17 -3.16 -17.41
C VAL A 253 13.80 -2.40 -18.69
N ASN A 254 14.37 -1.20 -18.89
CA ASN A 254 14.12 -0.42 -20.11
C ASN A 254 14.63 -1.12 -21.38
N THR A 255 15.67 -1.94 -21.25
CA THR A 255 16.16 -2.77 -22.35
C THR A 255 15.21 -3.93 -22.60
N ALA A 256 14.78 -4.62 -21.54
CA ALA A 256 13.80 -5.72 -21.60
C ALA A 256 12.46 -5.29 -22.22
N LEU A 257 11.97 -4.09 -21.94
CA LEU A 257 10.72 -3.55 -22.52
C LEU A 257 10.73 -3.42 -24.05
N LYS A 258 11.89 -3.53 -24.70
CA LYS A 258 12.00 -3.54 -26.18
C LYS A 258 11.68 -4.91 -26.77
N ASN A 259 11.65 -5.96 -25.96
CA ASN A 259 11.27 -7.30 -26.39
C ASN A 259 9.76 -7.34 -26.72
N GLN A 260 9.38 -8.10 -27.76
CA GLN A 260 8.02 -8.17 -28.24
C GLN A 260 7.05 -8.80 -27.22
N LEU A 261 7.51 -9.71 -26.35
CA LEU A 261 6.72 -10.27 -25.24
C LEU A 261 6.20 -9.18 -24.29
N LEU A 262 6.97 -8.09 -24.13
CA LEU A 262 6.71 -7.01 -23.19
C LEU A 262 6.24 -5.71 -23.86
N SER A 263 5.88 -5.74 -25.15
CA SER A 263 5.55 -4.53 -25.93
C SER A 263 4.35 -3.75 -25.40
N ASP A 264 3.44 -4.43 -24.70
CA ASP A 264 2.15 -3.90 -24.26
C ASP A 264 2.13 -3.57 -22.76
N ILE A 265 3.28 -3.70 -22.08
CA ILE A 265 3.43 -3.33 -20.67
C ILE A 265 3.08 -1.85 -20.50
N CYS A 266 2.10 -1.56 -19.65
CA CYS A 266 1.72 -0.20 -19.27
C CYS A 266 2.23 0.19 -17.88
N THR A 267 2.60 -0.77 -17.03
CA THR A 267 3.11 -0.51 -15.68
C THR A 267 4.19 -1.50 -15.23
N ILE A 268 5.12 -1.00 -14.43
CA ILE A 268 6.14 -1.77 -13.71
C ILE A 268 5.85 -1.73 -12.21
N VAL A 269 5.98 -2.88 -11.55
CA VAL A 269 6.01 -3.02 -10.09
C VAL A 269 7.44 -3.05 -9.61
N GLU A 270 7.78 -2.13 -8.72
CA GLU A 270 9.08 -2.03 -8.07
C GLU A 270 9.06 -2.73 -6.69
N PRO A 271 10.18 -3.30 -6.25
CA PRO A 271 10.31 -3.87 -4.92
C PRO A 271 10.24 -2.78 -3.83
N ILE A 272 10.05 -3.26 -2.61
CA ILE A 272 9.95 -2.42 -1.41
C ILE A 272 11.30 -1.76 -1.13
N GLU A 273 11.29 -0.43 -1.02
CA GLU A 273 12.45 0.37 -0.60
C GLU A 273 11.98 1.55 0.27
N ASP A 274 12.82 2.01 1.19
CA ASP A 274 12.55 3.18 2.03
C ASP A 274 12.72 4.48 1.23
N THR A 275 11.68 4.86 0.50
CA THR A 275 11.64 6.07 -0.35
C THR A 275 10.25 6.70 -0.33
N SER A 276 10.18 7.99 -0.68
CA SER A 276 8.91 8.70 -0.93
C SER A 276 8.49 8.67 -2.42
N ASP A 277 9.32 8.13 -3.31
CA ASP A 277 9.00 7.96 -4.73
C ASP A 277 8.24 6.65 -4.95
N LEU A 278 6.92 6.72 -4.80
CA LEU A 278 6.05 5.54 -4.76
C LEU A 278 5.39 5.22 -6.10
N ILE A 279 5.06 6.25 -6.88
CA ILE A 279 4.36 6.16 -8.15
C ILE A 279 4.90 7.20 -9.13
N GLY A 280 4.85 6.89 -10.41
CA GLY A 280 5.24 7.86 -11.44
C GLY A 280 5.31 7.25 -12.83
N TYR A 281 6.01 7.93 -13.74
CA TYR A 281 6.33 7.42 -15.07
C TYR A 281 7.75 6.85 -15.11
N ALA A 282 7.89 5.57 -15.47
CA ALA A 282 9.19 4.96 -15.79
C ALA A 282 9.73 5.50 -17.13
N ASN A 283 8.82 5.73 -18.09
CA ASN A 283 9.08 6.40 -19.35
C ASN A 283 7.80 7.07 -19.89
N GLU A 284 7.81 7.58 -21.13
CA GLU A 284 6.66 8.30 -21.72
C GLU A 284 5.36 7.46 -21.81
N HIS A 285 5.46 6.13 -21.78
CA HIS A 285 4.33 5.23 -21.97
C HIS A 285 4.07 4.30 -20.80
N VAL A 286 5.05 4.06 -19.93
CA VAL A 286 4.99 3.08 -18.85
C VAL A 286 5.02 3.77 -17.49
N THR A 287 4.07 3.47 -16.61
CA THR A 287 4.10 3.91 -15.22
C THR A 287 4.96 2.98 -14.36
N ARG A 288 5.39 3.47 -13.20
CA ARG A 288 5.94 2.66 -12.12
C ARG A 288 5.05 2.80 -10.90
N GLN A 289 4.92 1.71 -10.15
CA GLN A 289 4.23 1.67 -8.88
C GLN A 289 4.99 0.75 -7.92
N ARG A 290 5.21 1.21 -6.69
CA ARG A 290 6.10 0.55 -5.74
C ARG A 290 5.32 -0.34 -4.77
N ALA A 291 5.79 -1.57 -4.60
CA ALA A 291 5.37 -2.41 -3.49
C ALA A 291 5.76 -1.75 -2.17
N LEU A 292 4.83 -1.68 -1.22
CA LEU A 292 5.04 -0.97 0.04
C LEU A 292 5.21 -1.93 1.20
N ILE A 293 4.57 -3.10 1.12
CA ILE A 293 4.56 -4.09 2.19
C ILE A 293 4.93 -5.47 1.66
N ASP A 294 5.79 -6.15 2.40
CA ASP A 294 6.09 -7.56 2.21
C ASP A 294 4.94 -8.35 2.82
N GLY A 295 4.28 -9.20 2.04
CA GLY A 295 3.18 -10.04 2.53
C GLY A 295 3.60 -10.99 3.65
N TYR A 296 4.89 -11.30 3.80
CA TYR A 296 5.39 -12.22 4.81
C TYR A 296 5.81 -11.55 6.12
N GLU A 297 5.92 -10.22 6.15
CA GLU A 297 6.37 -9.47 7.30
C GLU A 297 5.37 -8.38 7.68
N HIS A 298 5.28 -8.10 8.97
CA HIS A 298 4.53 -6.95 9.45
C HIS A 298 5.20 -6.34 10.66
N THR A 299 5.57 -5.07 10.54
CA THR A 299 6.13 -4.28 11.62
C THR A 299 5.26 -3.08 11.96
N TYR A 300 5.43 -2.52 13.15
CA TYR A 300 4.71 -1.32 13.55
C TYR A 300 5.09 -0.09 12.71
N SER A 301 6.34 0.00 12.24
CA SER A 301 6.74 1.04 11.30
C SER A 301 6.07 0.88 9.94
N GLN A 302 5.85 -0.36 9.48
CA GLN A 302 5.08 -0.64 8.26
C GLN A 302 3.60 -0.22 8.40
N ASP A 303 2.93 -0.52 9.53
CA ASP A 303 1.56 -0.04 9.78
C ASP A 303 1.48 1.50 9.78
N PHE A 304 2.46 2.17 10.41
CA PHE A 304 2.55 3.62 10.39
C PHE A 304 2.77 4.18 8.97
N ALA A 305 3.58 3.52 8.16
CA ALA A 305 3.78 3.85 6.75
C ALA A 305 2.49 3.65 5.94
N ILE A 306 1.77 2.54 6.09
CA ILE A 306 0.47 2.30 5.44
C ILE A 306 -0.49 3.43 5.75
N ARG A 307 -0.70 3.74 7.04
CA ARG A 307 -1.58 4.84 7.47
C ARG A 307 -1.21 6.15 6.80
N SER A 308 0.09 6.41 6.70
CA SER A 308 0.60 7.62 6.07
C SER A 308 0.33 7.66 4.56
N ILE A 309 0.57 6.56 3.85
CA ILE A 309 0.41 6.49 2.39
C ILE A 309 -1.07 6.47 2.00
N GLU A 310 -1.90 5.72 2.73
CA GLU A 310 -3.35 5.73 2.56
C GLU A 310 -3.92 7.13 2.81
N THR A 311 -3.39 7.85 3.81
CA THR A 311 -3.75 9.26 4.04
C THR A 311 -3.36 10.15 2.87
N ALA A 312 -2.17 9.98 2.28
CA ALA A 312 -1.68 10.88 1.25
C ALA A 312 -2.23 10.57 -0.15
N LEU A 313 -2.41 9.29 -0.48
CA LEU A 313 -2.61 8.79 -1.83
C LEU A 313 -3.77 7.81 -1.97
N GLY A 314 -4.37 7.31 -0.88
CA GLY A 314 -5.33 6.20 -0.95
C GLY A 314 -4.78 5.02 -1.75
N TYR A 315 -3.49 4.70 -1.52
CA TYR A 315 -2.72 3.75 -2.31
C TYR A 315 -2.04 2.74 -1.41
N THR A 316 -2.18 1.45 -1.74
CA THR A 316 -1.34 0.39 -1.16
C THR A 316 -1.03 -0.70 -2.17
N SER A 317 0.21 -1.21 -2.15
CA SER A 317 0.61 -2.40 -2.89
C SER A 317 1.31 -3.38 -1.96
N VAL A 318 0.72 -4.58 -1.80
CA VAL A 318 1.32 -5.69 -1.05
C VAL A 318 2.01 -6.63 -2.02
N LEU A 319 3.23 -7.05 -1.71
CA LEU A 319 4.03 -7.93 -2.55
C LEU A 319 4.39 -9.20 -1.78
N THR A 320 4.13 -10.34 -2.42
CA THR A 320 4.49 -11.67 -1.90
C THR A 320 5.33 -12.38 -2.96
N ASP A 321 6.60 -12.63 -2.66
CA ASP A 321 7.50 -13.38 -3.55
C ASP A 321 7.36 -14.89 -3.33
N ILE A 322 6.65 -15.55 -4.25
CA ILE A 322 6.42 -16.99 -4.20
C ILE A 322 7.68 -17.80 -4.56
N GLY A 323 8.72 -17.17 -5.12
CA GLY A 323 10.02 -17.79 -5.32
C GLY A 323 10.60 -18.35 -4.02
N ARG A 324 10.33 -17.70 -2.87
CA ARG A 324 10.72 -18.18 -1.54
C ARG A 324 10.08 -19.52 -1.16
N VAL A 325 8.85 -19.77 -1.62
CA VAL A 325 8.10 -21.02 -1.39
C VAL A 325 8.53 -22.09 -2.39
N ALA A 326 8.80 -21.68 -3.63
CA ALA A 326 9.28 -22.56 -4.71
C ALA A 326 10.69 -23.09 -4.44
N TYR A 327 11.56 -22.26 -3.85
CA TYR A 327 12.93 -22.58 -3.46
C TYR A 327 13.19 -22.25 -1.99
N PRO A 328 12.61 -23.03 -1.06
CA PRO A 328 12.73 -22.77 0.37
C PRO A 328 14.17 -23.01 0.84
N LYS A 329 14.71 -22.08 1.63
CA LYS A 329 16.04 -22.21 2.26
C LYS A 329 15.95 -22.89 3.64
N SER A 330 14.77 -22.86 4.25
CA SER A 330 14.48 -23.51 5.53
C SER A 330 12.99 -23.85 5.68
N GLU A 331 12.62 -24.60 6.72
CA GLU A 331 11.21 -24.87 7.05
C GLU A 331 10.41 -23.59 7.33
N ALA A 332 11.06 -22.49 7.73
CA ALA A 332 10.40 -21.20 7.93
C ALA A 332 9.84 -20.61 6.62
N ASP A 333 10.36 -21.06 5.47
CA ASP A 333 9.91 -20.66 4.13
C ASP A 333 8.73 -21.52 3.64
N ALA A 334 8.26 -22.47 4.45
CA ALA A 334 7.08 -23.24 4.12
C ALA A 334 5.83 -22.34 4.04
N TRP A 335 4.95 -22.59 3.07
CA TRP A 335 3.75 -21.78 2.84
C TRP A 335 2.85 -21.72 4.06
N GLU A 336 2.73 -22.80 4.84
CA GLU A 336 1.93 -22.83 6.06
C GLU A 336 2.42 -21.82 7.10
N ASN A 337 3.74 -21.61 7.17
CA ASN A 337 4.36 -20.63 8.07
C ASN A 337 4.19 -19.21 7.54
N LEU A 338 4.50 -19.00 6.26
CA LEU A 338 4.42 -17.71 5.61
C LEU A 338 2.98 -17.17 5.48
N SER A 339 2.04 -18.04 5.12
CA SER A 339 0.64 -17.67 4.92
C SER A 339 -0.10 -17.34 6.23
N LYS A 340 0.36 -17.87 7.37
CA LYS A 340 -0.22 -17.55 8.68
C LYS A 340 -0.11 -16.06 8.98
N GLU A 341 1.10 -15.49 8.84
CA GLU A 341 1.33 -14.06 9.04
C GLU A 341 0.55 -13.24 8.01
N LEU A 342 0.63 -13.63 6.74
CA LEU A 342 -0.06 -12.96 5.65
C LEU A 342 -1.56 -12.78 5.93
N MET A 343 -2.24 -13.87 6.29
CA MET A 343 -3.69 -13.88 6.51
C MET A 343 -4.09 -13.08 7.75
N ALA A 344 -3.29 -13.13 8.82
CA ALA A 344 -3.53 -12.36 10.03
C ALA A 344 -3.41 -10.85 9.78
N ASN A 345 -2.41 -10.46 8.98
CA ASN A 345 -2.07 -9.06 8.76
C ASN A 345 -3.06 -8.37 7.81
N ILE A 346 -3.36 -8.95 6.65
CA ILE A 346 -4.24 -8.28 5.67
C ILE A 346 -5.66 -8.10 6.22
N THR A 347 -6.16 -9.07 6.99
CA THR A 347 -7.54 -8.98 7.52
C THR A 347 -7.71 -7.95 8.64
N THR A 348 -6.63 -7.58 9.32
CA THR A 348 -6.66 -6.69 10.48
C THR A 348 -6.31 -5.25 10.09
N TYR A 349 -5.15 -5.04 9.45
CA TYR A 349 -4.57 -3.70 9.28
C TYR A 349 -5.18 -2.93 8.10
N TRP A 350 -5.75 -3.61 7.10
CA TRP A 350 -6.36 -2.96 5.94
C TRP A 350 -7.83 -2.64 6.09
N LYS A 351 -8.49 -3.22 7.10
CA LYS A 351 -9.92 -3.00 7.34
C LYS A 351 -10.32 -1.51 7.42
N PRO A 352 -9.54 -0.63 8.07
CA PRO A 352 -9.85 0.80 8.11
C PRO A 352 -9.82 1.49 6.74
N PHE A 353 -9.16 0.90 5.74
CA PHE A 353 -8.96 1.46 4.41
C PHE A 353 -9.82 0.80 3.33
N SER A 354 -10.78 -0.04 3.72
CA SER A 354 -11.66 -0.81 2.81
C SER A 354 -12.59 0.03 1.92
N THR A 355 -12.63 1.35 2.14
CA THR A 355 -13.35 2.29 1.26
C THR A 355 -12.60 2.56 -0.04
N PHE A 356 -11.27 2.43 -0.05
CA PHE A 356 -10.50 2.59 -1.28
C PHE A 356 -10.64 1.36 -2.19
N GLU A 357 -10.46 1.59 -3.48
CA GLU A 357 -10.76 0.61 -4.51
C GLU A 357 -9.67 -0.46 -4.67
N GLY A 358 -10.11 -1.71 -4.75
CA GLY A 358 -9.30 -2.83 -5.19
C GLY A 358 -9.00 -2.78 -6.68
N THR A 359 -7.72 -2.68 -7.04
CA THR A 359 -7.30 -2.60 -8.44
C THR A 359 -6.30 -3.70 -8.75
N THR A 360 -6.35 -4.28 -9.95
CA THR A 360 -5.18 -4.96 -10.49
C THR A 360 -4.09 -3.93 -10.82
N LEU A 361 -2.86 -4.37 -11.10
CA LEU A 361 -1.76 -3.47 -11.43
C LEU A 361 -2.06 -2.58 -12.65
N SER A 362 -2.68 -3.15 -13.69
CA SER A 362 -3.08 -2.40 -14.89
C SER A 362 -4.26 -1.45 -14.66
N GLN A 363 -5.14 -1.74 -13.69
CA GLN A 363 -6.17 -0.80 -13.28
C GLN A 363 -5.56 0.35 -12.45
N SER A 364 -4.64 0.03 -11.55
CA SER A 364 -3.84 0.99 -10.79
C SER A 364 -3.06 1.94 -11.71
N ASP A 365 -2.49 1.45 -12.81
CA ASP A 365 -1.88 2.29 -13.85
C ASP A 365 -2.83 3.38 -14.37
N ALA A 366 -4.07 3.02 -14.70
CA ALA A 366 -5.06 3.97 -15.18
C ALA A 366 -5.38 5.03 -14.11
N HIS A 367 -5.43 4.65 -12.84
CA HIS A 367 -5.64 5.57 -11.72
C HIS A 367 -4.46 6.52 -11.54
N ILE A 368 -3.23 5.99 -11.56
CA ILE A 368 -1.99 6.76 -11.47
C ILE A 368 -1.91 7.80 -12.59
N ARG A 369 -2.20 7.41 -13.84
CA ARG A 369 -2.17 8.34 -14.98
C ARG A 369 -3.14 9.49 -14.80
N LYS A 370 -4.37 9.19 -14.37
CA LYS A 370 -5.39 10.22 -14.12
C LYS A 370 -4.97 11.14 -12.97
N PHE A 371 -4.43 10.58 -11.89
CA PHE A 371 -3.91 11.33 -10.74
C PHE A 371 -2.77 12.28 -11.14
N LEU A 372 -1.78 11.79 -11.89
CA LEU A 372 -0.62 12.59 -12.31
C LEU A 372 -0.97 13.63 -13.38
N ALA A 373 -1.98 13.37 -14.21
CA ALA A 373 -2.37 14.27 -15.31
C ALA A 373 -3.40 15.34 -14.90
N MET A 374 -4.01 15.23 -13.72
CA MET A 374 -5.06 16.17 -13.30
C MET A 374 -4.53 17.39 -12.54
N SER A 375 -5.32 18.44 -12.58
CA SER A 375 -5.23 19.63 -11.74
C SER A 375 -6.65 20.06 -11.38
N TYR A 376 -6.81 20.76 -10.26
CA TYR A 376 -8.11 21.17 -9.79
C TYR A 376 -8.05 22.52 -9.09
N THR A 377 -9.22 23.13 -8.94
CA THR A 377 -9.46 24.30 -8.08
C THR A 377 -10.79 24.12 -7.37
N GLU A 378 -10.84 24.51 -6.12
CA GLU A 378 -12.01 24.41 -5.26
C GLU A 378 -12.36 25.73 -4.60
N GLU A 379 -13.65 25.94 -4.35
CA GLU A 379 -14.18 27.07 -3.61
C GLU A 379 -15.33 26.59 -2.72
N LYS A 380 -15.34 27.01 -1.45
CA LYS A 380 -16.45 26.74 -0.52
C LYS A 380 -17.34 27.97 -0.43
N GLU A 381 -18.60 27.81 -0.82
CA GLU A 381 -19.68 28.78 -0.64
C GLU A 381 -20.68 28.20 0.35
N ASP A 382 -20.79 28.79 1.55
CA ASP A 382 -21.63 28.30 2.65
C ASP A 382 -21.41 26.81 2.95
N SER A 383 -22.38 25.97 2.58
CA SER A 383 -22.39 24.52 2.79
C SER A 383 -22.17 23.72 1.50
N CYS A 384 -21.63 24.35 0.45
CA CYS A 384 -21.30 23.68 -0.81
C CYS A 384 -19.83 23.93 -1.18
N ILE A 385 -19.11 22.86 -1.52
CA ILE A 385 -17.77 22.93 -2.09
C ILE A 385 -17.89 22.66 -3.59
N LYS A 386 -17.55 23.66 -4.41
CA LYS A 386 -17.51 23.55 -5.86
C LYS A 386 -16.10 23.20 -6.30
N VAL A 387 -15.96 22.19 -7.14
CA VAL A 387 -14.64 21.72 -7.61
C VAL A 387 -14.62 21.73 -9.13
N ASN A 388 -13.64 22.41 -9.70
CA ASN A 388 -13.36 22.41 -11.13
C ASN A 388 -12.10 21.58 -11.39
N ILE A 389 -12.21 20.58 -12.24
CA ILE A 389 -11.16 19.59 -12.52
C ILE A 389 -10.75 19.70 -13.98
N LYS A 390 -9.44 19.77 -14.22
CA LYS A 390 -8.81 19.71 -15.55
C LYS A 390 -7.89 18.50 -15.58
N GLY A 391 -8.08 17.59 -16.52
CA GLY A 391 -7.27 16.39 -16.63
C GLY A 391 -7.72 15.52 -17.79
N VAL A 392 -7.10 14.35 -17.93
CA VAL A 392 -7.44 13.38 -18.97
C VAL A 392 -8.20 12.21 -18.35
N GLY A 393 -9.51 12.17 -18.62
CA GLY A 393 -10.39 11.06 -18.23
C GLY A 393 -11.02 11.18 -16.85
N PHE A 394 -12.10 10.42 -16.67
CA PHE A 394 -12.87 10.28 -15.43
C PHE A 394 -13.18 8.78 -15.22
N PRO A 395 -13.54 8.35 -14.00
CA PRO A 395 -13.56 9.12 -12.75
C PRO A 395 -12.16 9.48 -12.24
N VAL A 396 -12.08 10.49 -11.38
CA VAL A 396 -10.91 10.82 -10.52
C VAL A 396 -11.34 10.95 -9.06
N TRP A 397 -10.41 10.80 -8.12
CA TRP A 397 -10.75 10.68 -6.70
C TRP A 397 -10.06 11.71 -5.83
N PHE A 398 -10.76 12.10 -4.76
CA PHE A 398 -10.28 13.00 -3.73
C PHE A 398 -10.60 12.43 -2.35
N VAL A 399 -9.76 12.74 -1.37
CA VAL A 399 -10.16 12.66 0.03
C VAL A 399 -10.59 14.05 0.48
N LEU A 400 -11.78 14.10 1.06
CA LEU A 400 -12.33 15.28 1.72
C LEU A 400 -12.25 15.07 3.24
N LYS A 401 -11.43 15.88 3.90
CA LYS A 401 -11.41 16.03 5.36
C LYS A 401 -12.26 17.25 5.74
N ILE A 402 -13.19 17.08 6.67
CA ILE A 402 -14.09 18.14 7.15
C ILE A 402 -14.09 18.19 8.68
N GLY A 403 -14.41 19.38 9.22
CA GLY A 403 -14.46 19.62 10.66
C GLY A 403 -15.51 18.78 11.40
N GLU A 404 -15.38 18.74 12.73
CA GLU A 404 -16.32 18.00 13.57
C GLU A 404 -17.75 18.52 13.44
N GLY A 405 -18.68 17.59 13.18
CA GLY A 405 -20.11 17.89 13.06
C GLY A 405 -20.56 18.25 11.65
N GLU A 406 -19.67 18.35 10.66
CA GLU A 406 -20.06 18.40 9.24
C GLU A 406 -20.16 16.99 8.64
N MET A 407 -21.06 16.80 7.69
CA MET A 407 -21.19 15.56 6.91
C MET A 407 -21.48 15.86 5.44
N VAL A 408 -20.99 14.99 4.54
CA VAL A 408 -21.38 15.03 3.13
C VAL A 408 -22.79 14.46 3.00
N THR A 409 -23.68 15.22 2.37
CA THR A 409 -25.07 14.81 2.12
C THR A 409 -25.29 14.36 0.68
N GLN A 410 -24.65 15.03 -0.27
CA GLN A 410 -24.77 14.77 -1.69
C GLN A 410 -23.54 15.25 -2.44
N VAL A 411 -23.18 14.54 -3.52
CA VAL A 411 -22.22 15.00 -4.52
C VAL A 411 -22.93 15.04 -5.87
N GLU A 412 -22.99 16.21 -6.49
CA GLU A 412 -23.46 16.34 -7.87
C GLU A 412 -22.28 16.15 -8.84
N GLY A 413 -22.45 15.34 -9.88
CA GLY A 413 -21.38 15.01 -10.82
C GLY A 413 -20.39 13.96 -10.31
N GLY A 414 -20.77 13.21 -9.29
CA GLY A 414 -19.91 12.23 -8.65
C GLY A 414 -20.61 11.48 -7.53
N SER A 415 -19.83 10.87 -6.65
CA SER A 415 -20.33 10.16 -5.48
C SER A 415 -19.43 10.38 -4.26
N ALA A 416 -19.93 9.98 -3.09
CA ALA A 416 -19.17 10.03 -1.84
C ALA A 416 -19.33 8.76 -1.02
N SER A 417 -18.22 8.28 -0.47
CA SER A 417 -18.15 7.14 0.45
C SER A 417 -17.45 7.57 1.72
N LYS A 418 -18.02 7.27 2.88
CA LYS A 418 -17.41 7.62 4.16
C LYS A 418 -16.24 6.67 4.44
N ILE A 419 -15.04 7.25 4.64
CA ILE A 419 -13.84 6.49 5.04
C ILE A 419 -13.87 6.30 6.55
N GLU A 420 -13.93 7.41 7.29
CA GLU A 420 -13.96 7.44 8.75
C GLU A 420 -14.68 8.71 9.25
N LYS A 421 -14.68 8.95 10.56
CA LYS A 421 -15.25 10.19 11.12
C LYS A 421 -14.50 11.40 10.53
N GLY A 422 -15.24 12.31 9.88
CA GLY A 422 -14.68 13.53 9.29
C GLY A 422 -13.87 13.32 8.01
N ALA A 423 -13.90 12.12 7.39
CA ALA A 423 -13.17 11.83 6.16
C ALA A 423 -14.05 11.07 5.15
N TRP A 424 -14.04 11.52 3.90
CA TRP A 424 -14.83 10.97 2.80
C TRP A 424 -13.97 10.78 1.56
N LEU A 425 -14.17 9.67 0.86
CA LEU A 425 -13.70 9.47 -0.50
C LEU A 425 -14.74 10.07 -1.43
N ILE A 426 -14.31 11.03 -2.25
CA ILE A 426 -15.13 11.69 -3.27
C ILE A 426 -14.69 11.16 -4.63
N GLU A 427 -15.61 10.59 -5.37
CA GLU A 427 -15.43 10.22 -6.78
C GLU A 427 -16.04 11.31 -7.64
N ALA A 428 -15.26 11.85 -8.59
CA ALA A 428 -15.72 12.85 -9.54
C ALA A 428 -15.81 12.21 -10.93
N ASP A 429 -17.01 12.20 -11.51
CA ASP A 429 -17.30 11.61 -12.83
C ASP A 429 -17.21 12.63 -13.98
N GLN A 430 -17.11 13.91 -13.64
CA GLN A 430 -17.07 15.01 -14.60
C GLN A 430 -16.18 16.16 -14.12
N SER A 431 -15.92 17.11 -15.01
CA SER A 431 -14.99 18.23 -14.77
C SER A 431 -15.48 19.25 -13.75
N GLN A 432 -16.75 19.19 -13.35
CA GLN A 432 -17.33 20.11 -12.37
C GLN A 432 -18.21 19.32 -11.42
N ILE A 433 -17.88 19.33 -10.14
CA ILE A 433 -18.68 18.68 -9.10
C ILE A 433 -19.05 19.66 -7.99
N GLU A 434 -20.18 19.40 -7.35
CA GLU A 434 -20.63 20.14 -6.17
C GLU A 434 -20.80 19.17 -5.00
N ILE A 435 -20.10 19.42 -3.89
CA ILE A 435 -20.16 18.60 -2.69
C ILE A 435 -20.95 19.38 -1.64
N ASN A 436 -22.17 18.91 -1.38
CA ASN A 436 -23.05 19.50 -0.38
C ASN A 436 -22.77 18.94 1.01
N LEU A 437 -22.65 19.85 1.96
CA LEU A 437 -22.40 19.58 3.37
C LEU A 437 -23.62 19.95 4.21
N ASP A 438 -23.80 19.27 5.34
CA ASP A 438 -24.75 19.68 6.37
C ASP A 438 -24.07 19.62 7.74
N GLN A 439 -24.53 20.47 8.66
CA GLN A 439 -24.15 20.38 10.07
C GLN A 439 -25.03 19.31 10.72
N SER A 440 -24.47 18.12 10.96
CA SER A 440 -25.09 17.18 11.88
C SER A 440 -25.18 17.85 13.25
N SER A 441 -26.40 18.27 13.64
CA SER A 441 -26.82 18.85 14.91
C SER A 441 -25.71 18.93 15.97
N LYS A 442 -25.05 20.09 16.09
CA LYS A 442 -24.31 20.42 17.31
C LYS A 442 -25.26 20.23 18.50
N PRO A 443 -24.92 19.50 19.57
CA PRO A 443 -25.56 19.79 20.85
C PRO A 443 -25.29 21.28 21.11
N PHE A 444 -26.37 22.08 21.15
CA PHE A 444 -26.32 23.46 21.59
C PHE A 444 -25.79 23.45 23.03
N TYR A 445 -24.50 23.68 23.21
CA TYR A 445 -24.01 24.14 24.49
C TYR A 445 -24.47 25.59 24.62
N TYR A 446 -25.49 25.79 25.45
CA TYR A 446 -25.84 27.12 25.94
C TYR A 446 -24.65 27.67 26.74
N GLU A 447 -24.25 28.89 26.36
CA GLU A 447 -23.32 29.87 26.97
C GLU A 447 -22.35 29.43 28.08
#